data_AF-A0AAE4YBN2-F1
#
_entry.id   AF-A0AAE4YBN2-F1
#
_cell.length_a   1.000
_cell.length_b   1.000
_cell.length_c   1.000
_cell.angle_alpha   90.00
_cell.angle_beta   90.00
_cell.angle_gamma   90.00
#
_symmetry.space_group_name_H-M   'P 1'
#
loop_
_entity.id
_entity.type
_entity.pdbx_description
1 polymer ?
#
loop_
_entity_poly.entity_id
_entity_poly.type
_entity_poly.pdbx_seq_one_letter_code
_entity_poly.pdbx_strand_id
1 'polypeptide(L)' 'MKRSRFTEDQIIGILKEHEAGVSVADLCRKHGVSDATVYK' A
#
# COMPACT_ATOMS: atom_id res chain seq x y z
N MET A 1 -1.77 16.70 15.15
CA MET A 1 -1.56 15.95 13.89
C MET A 1 -2.51 14.77 13.86
N LYS A 2 -3.31 14.60 12.80
CA LYS A 2 -4.05 13.34 12.60
C LYS A 2 -3.01 12.22 12.54
N ARG A 3 -3.14 11.18 13.38
CA ARG A 3 -2.29 9.99 13.24
C ARG A 3 -2.54 9.41 11.86
N SER A 4 -1.47 9.20 11.09
CA SER A 4 -1.58 8.44 9.85
C SER A 4 -2.15 7.07 10.15
N ARG A 5 -3.06 6.59 9.31
CA ARG A 5 -3.66 5.26 9.43
C ARG A 5 -2.67 4.15 9.07
N PHE A 6 -1.59 4.51 8.39
CA PHE A 6 -0.51 3.63 7.94
C PHE A 6 0.85 4.15 8.43
N THR A 7 1.75 3.24 8.76
CA THR A 7 3.15 3.57 9.05
C THR A 7 3.92 3.80 7.74
N GLU A 8 5.03 4.52 7.82
CA GLU A 8 5.91 4.74 6.65
C GLU A 8 6.42 3.41 6.08
N ASP A 9 6.80 2.47 6.95
CA ASP A 9 7.24 1.12 6.54
C ASP A 9 6.17 0.36 5.76
N GLN A 10 4.89 0.49 6.14
CA GLN A 10 3.77 -0.13 5.41
C GLN A 10 3.64 0.46 4.01
N ILE A 11 3.80 1.77 3.86
CA ILE A 11 3.73 2.45 2.55
C ILE A 11 4.91 2.00 1.67
N ILE A 12 6.13 2.00 2.21
CA ILE A 12 7.33 1.56 1.49
C ILE A 12 7.21 0.09 1.06
N GLY A 13 6.68 -0.78 1.91
CA GLY A 13 6.46 -2.19 1.58
C GLY A 13 5.50 -2.37 0.39
N ILE A 14 4.37 -1.66 0.39
CA ILE A 14 3.38 -1.71 -0.69
C ILE A 14 3.99 -1.21 -2.01
N LEU A 15 4.74 -0.10 -1.98
CA LEU A 15 5.39 0.45 -3.18
C LEU A 15 6.42 -0.50 -3.78
N LYS A 16 7.26 -1.14 -2.95
CA LYS A 16 8.25 -2.14 -3.41
C LYS A 16 7.60 -3.35 -4.06
N GLU A 17 6.52 -3.85 -3.49
CA GLU A 17 5.80 -4.98 -4.08
C GLU A 17 5.11 -4.58 -5.39
N HIS A 18 4.62 -3.35 -5.50
CA HIS A 18 4.08 -2.81 -6.75
C HIS A 18 5.16 -2.69 -7.84
N GLU A 19 6.34 -2.16 -7.50
CA GLU A 19 7.51 -2.10 -8.39
C GLU A 19 7.99 -3.49 -8.83
N ALA A 20 7.83 -4.50 -7.97
CA ALA A 20 8.12 -5.90 -8.30
C ALA A 20 7.09 -6.54 -9.25
N GLY A 21 6.06 -5.81 -9.68
CA GLY A 21 5.06 -6.26 -10.64
C GLY A 21 3.86 -6.98 -10.01
N VAL A 22 3.69 -6.91 -8.69
CA VAL A 22 2.48 -7.44 -8.04
C VAL A 22 1.29 -6.57 -8.42
N SER A 23 0.18 -7.23 -8.76
CA SER A 23 -1.04 -6.52 -9.13
C SER A 23 -1.58 -5.71 -7.95
N VAL A 24 -2.13 -4.52 -8.23
CA VAL A 24 -2.71 -3.66 -7.18
C VAL A 24 -3.85 -4.37 -6.45
N ALA A 25 -4.63 -5.20 -7.16
CA ALA A 25 -5.69 -6.00 -6.55
C ALA A 25 -5.16 -6.97 -5.48
N ASP A 26 -4.00 -7.60 -5.73
CA ASP A 26 -3.38 -8.52 -4.77
C ASP A 26 -2.75 -7.75 -3.60
N LEU A 27 -2.15 -6.59 -3.86
CA LEU A 27 -1.63 -5.69 -2.82
C LEU A 27 -2.74 -5.21 -1.87
N CYS A 28 -3.85 -4.77 -2.43
CA CYS A 28 -5.02 -4.32 -1.68
C CYS A 28 -5.59 -5.42 -0.77
N ARG A 29 -5.67 -6.65 -1.29
CA ARG A 29 -6.10 -7.82 -0.50
C ARG A 29 -5.11 -8.20 0.60
N LYS A 30 -3.81 -8.22 0.27
CA LYS A 30 -2.74 -8.63 1.18
C LYS A 30 -2.56 -7.66 2.34
N HIS A 31 -2.59 -6.36 2.05
CA HIS A 31 -2.32 -5.30 3.02
C HIS A 31 -3.60 -4.68 3.62
N GLY A 32 -4.78 -5.12 3.19
CA GLY A 32 -6.06 -4.58 3.65
C GLY A 32 -6.24 -3.10 3.29
N VAL A 33 -5.68 -2.68 2.16
CA VAL A 33 -5.73 -1.31 1.66
C VAL A 33 -6.63 -1.22 0.44
N SER A 34 -7.07 0.00 0.12
CA SER A 34 -7.77 0.26 -1.15
C SER A 34 -6.80 0.72 -2.22
N ASP A 35 -7.19 0.59 -3.49
CA ASP A 35 -6.42 1.10 -4.63
C ASP A 35 -6.09 2.59 -4.46
N ALA A 36 -7.02 3.35 -3.88
CA ALA A 36 -6.81 4.76 -3.55
C ALA A 36 -5.70 5.01 -2.52
N THR A 37 -5.20 3.99 -1.82
CA THR A 37 -4.03 4.09 -0.93
C THR A 37 -2.73 3.88 -1.71
N VAL A 38 -2.78 3.13 -2.82
CA VAL A 38 -1.62 2.84 -3.68
C VAL A 38 -1.39 3.99 -4.68
N TYR A 39 -2.45 4.67 -5.12
CA TYR A 39 -2.38 5.74 -6.12
C TYR A 39 -2.46 7.18 -5.57
N LYS A 40 -2.38 7.36 -4.24
CA LYS A 40 -2.56 8.67 -3.59
C LYS A 40 -1.26 9.25 -3.04
#